data_AF-A0AB39WFQ5-F1
#
_entry.id   AF-A0AB39WFQ5-F1
#
_cell.length_a   1.000
_cell.length_b   1.000
_cell.length_c   1.000
_cell.angle_alpha   90.00
_cell.angle_beta   90.00
_cell.angle_gamma   90.00
#
_symmetry.space_group_name_H-M   'P 1'
#
loop_
_entity.id
_entity.type
_entity.pdbx_description
1 polymer ?
#
loop_
_entity_poly.entity_id
_entity_poly.type
_entity_poly.pdbx_seq_one_letter_code
_entity_poly.pdbx_strand_id
1 'polypeptide(L)'
;MKKSALVLVVFMTLLFSCSSDSSGSDSPVVVAPSALVKKITTSDSAGKVLVTTTFSYDGNKIVSESWKQNSFSMGTDVGYSYRMDYTYTGNLITNIKVNNIFGVPEKLVMSTNFVYDSNENLISSIREQYFDSFKMIFKVLYTKIDNNTQEFKMFTTDSRDNIENSSASVKIVFDANRNIIKMGSIDGTNTYSSFEYDLKSNPKKNILGFNKMIYFDLPPNFSVIYSKPHLDRSNTVLKTNISGYYPTTNQYTYNTNGYPIERKEYYEYNGDKLNAIFQYFYE
;
A
#
# COMPACT_ATOMS: atom_id res chain seq x y z
N MET A 1 64.45 5.65 -61.27
CA MET A 1 64.59 7.11 -61.06
C MET A 1 63.25 7.78 -61.25
N LYS A 2 62.93 8.75 -60.38
CA LYS A 2 61.76 9.66 -60.35
C LYS A 2 60.44 9.02 -59.91
N LYS A 3 59.57 9.62 -59.09
CA LYS A 3 59.62 10.64 -58.01
C LYS A 3 58.16 10.76 -57.54
N SER A 4 57.93 10.58 -56.24
CA SER A 4 56.98 11.32 -55.37
C SER A 4 55.45 11.33 -55.56
N ALA A 5 54.78 11.12 -54.41
CA ALA A 5 53.54 11.77 -53.90
C ALA A 5 52.18 11.18 -54.36
N LEU A 6 51.11 11.09 -53.57
CA LEU A 6 50.68 11.83 -52.36
C LEU A 6 49.43 11.13 -51.70
N VAL A 7 49.36 11.14 -50.34
CA VAL A 7 48.16 11.26 -49.42
C VAL A 7 47.02 10.21 -49.55
N LEU A 8 46.72 9.31 -48.60
CA LEU A 8 46.37 9.34 -47.15
C LEU A 8 44.96 9.89 -46.80
N VAL A 9 44.25 9.09 -45.98
CA VAL A 9 42.98 9.30 -45.23
C VAL A 9 41.73 9.20 -46.13
N VAL A 10 40.75 8.30 -45.92
CA VAL A 10 39.93 8.13 -44.71
C VAL A 10 39.23 6.75 -44.69
N PHE A 11 39.37 6.09 -43.54
CA PHE A 11 38.51 5.09 -42.87
C PHE A 11 38.15 3.73 -43.53
N MET A 12 38.83 2.70 -43.03
CA MET A 12 38.27 1.45 -42.46
C MET A 12 36.72 1.44 -42.38
N THR A 13 35.96 0.58 -43.07
CA THR A 13 35.86 -0.91 -42.94
C THR A 13 35.82 -1.36 -41.47
N LEU A 14 34.86 -2.14 -40.98
CA LEU A 14 34.41 -3.47 -41.41
C LEU A 14 33.05 -3.76 -40.73
N LEU A 15 32.03 -4.17 -41.50
CA LEU A 15 31.51 -5.54 -41.65
C LEU A 15 30.68 -6.08 -40.46
N PHE A 16 29.42 -6.41 -40.74
CA PHE A 16 28.80 -7.75 -40.61
C PHE A 16 27.57 -7.77 -41.54
N SER A 17 27.69 -8.33 -42.75
CA SER A 17 27.23 -9.67 -43.17
C SER A 17 25.74 -9.95 -42.94
N CYS A 18 25.02 -10.08 -44.08
CA CYS A 18 24.06 -11.15 -44.47
C CYS A 18 23.59 -12.11 -43.36
N SER A 19 22.33 -12.56 -43.26
CA SER A 19 21.29 -12.83 -44.27
C SER A 19 20.08 -13.48 -43.58
N SER A 20 18.96 -13.54 -44.30
CA SER A 20 17.83 -14.50 -44.30
C SER A 20 16.53 -14.17 -43.56
N ASP A 21 15.47 -14.26 -44.36
CA ASP A 21 14.04 -14.09 -44.13
C ASP A 21 13.45 -14.98 -43.02
N SER A 22 12.48 -14.45 -42.27
CA SER A 22 11.04 -14.79 -42.38
C SER A 22 10.30 -14.65 -41.04
N SER A 23 9.23 -13.84 -41.10
CA SER A 23 8.04 -13.86 -40.25
C SER A 23 8.23 -14.04 -38.73
N GLY A 24 8.48 -12.92 -38.07
CA GLY A 24 8.15 -12.72 -36.66
C GLY A 24 7.82 -11.25 -36.47
N SER A 25 6.54 -10.92 -36.31
CA SER A 25 6.10 -9.57 -35.99
C SER A 25 6.49 -9.23 -34.55
N ASP A 26 7.75 -8.83 -34.35
CA ASP A 26 8.24 -8.29 -33.09
C ASP A 26 8.56 -6.81 -33.27
N SER A 27 7.58 -5.98 -32.91
CA SER A 27 7.75 -4.78 -32.07
C SER A 27 6.42 -4.05 -31.93
N PRO A 28 6.16 -3.36 -30.80
CA PRO A 28 7.08 -3.10 -29.69
C PRO A 28 6.70 -3.90 -28.43
N VAL A 29 7.69 -4.13 -27.57
CA VAL A 29 7.42 -4.30 -26.14
C VAL A 29 6.74 -3.02 -25.67
N VAL A 30 5.41 -3.03 -25.59
CA VAL A 30 4.66 -1.97 -24.92
C VAL A 30 4.74 -2.22 -23.42
N VAL A 31 5.89 -1.90 -22.82
CA VAL A 31 5.86 -1.50 -21.41
C VAL A 31 5.35 -0.06 -21.43
N ALA A 32 4.06 0.12 -21.20
CA ALA A 32 3.52 1.45 -20.92
C ALA A 32 4.33 2.07 -19.77
N PRO A 33 4.64 3.38 -19.82
CA PRO A 33 5.45 4.02 -18.78
C PRO A 33 4.74 3.79 -17.45
N SER A 34 5.45 3.25 -16.47
CA SER A 34 4.91 3.02 -15.14
C SER A 34 4.39 4.35 -14.60
N ALA A 35 3.08 4.55 -14.62
CA ALA A 35 2.49 5.78 -14.10
C ALA A 35 2.73 5.79 -12.58
N LEU A 36 3.73 6.57 -12.15
CA LEU A 36 4.05 6.77 -10.74
C LEU A 36 2.99 7.70 -10.18
N VAL A 37 2.28 7.29 -9.13
CA VAL A 37 1.30 8.16 -8.49
C VAL A 37 2.03 9.29 -7.78
N LYS A 38 1.77 10.53 -8.21
CA LYS A 38 2.38 11.72 -7.62
C LYS A 38 1.63 12.16 -6.37
N LYS A 39 0.30 12.20 -6.47
CA LYS A 39 -0.58 12.57 -5.36
C LYS A 39 -1.96 11.94 -5.47
N ILE A 40 -2.62 11.79 -4.33
CA ILE A 40 -4.03 11.43 -4.20
C ILE A 40 -4.71 12.52 -3.39
N THR A 41 -5.85 13.03 -3.85
CA THR A 41 -6.71 13.89 -3.02
C THR A 41 -7.95 13.12 -2.61
N THR A 42 -8.39 13.32 -1.36
CA THR A 42 -9.67 12.84 -0.86
C THR A 42 -10.56 14.03 -0.58
N SER A 43 -11.77 14.03 -1.12
CA SER A 43 -12.77 15.07 -0.93
C SER A 43 -14.06 14.50 -0.36
N ASP A 44 -14.83 15.33 0.34
CA ASP A 44 -16.19 14.96 0.73
C ASP A 44 -17.14 14.92 -0.48
N SER A 45 -18.41 14.55 -0.23
CA SER A 45 -19.45 14.49 -1.25
C SER A 45 -19.81 15.85 -1.88
N ALA A 46 -19.42 16.96 -1.25
CA ALA A 46 -19.57 18.31 -1.79
C ALA A 46 -18.35 18.78 -2.59
N GLY A 47 -17.30 17.95 -2.71
CA GLY A 47 -16.08 18.25 -3.45
C GLY A 47 -15.04 19.04 -2.66
N LYS A 48 -15.22 19.24 -1.35
CA LYS A 48 -14.23 19.91 -0.52
C LYS A 48 -13.06 18.96 -0.25
N VAL A 49 -11.84 19.36 -0.62
CA VAL A 49 -10.64 18.56 -0.38
C VAL A 49 -10.35 18.47 1.12
N LEU A 50 -10.37 17.25 1.66
CA LEU A 50 -10.13 16.94 3.06
C LEU A 50 -8.67 16.59 3.30
N VAL A 51 -8.08 15.75 2.45
CA VAL A 51 -6.72 15.21 2.61
C VAL A 51 -6.01 15.19 1.26
N THR A 52 -4.71 15.49 1.27
CA THR A 52 -3.80 15.24 0.15
C THR A 52 -2.72 14.27 0.59
N THR A 53 -2.57 13.17 -0.11
CA THR A 53 -1.42 12.26 0.00
C THR A 53 -0.42 12.56 -1.10
N THR A 54 0.86 12.70 -0.76
CA THR A 54 1.97 12.81 -1.72
C THR A 54 2.97 11.69 -1.50
N PHE A 55 3.66 11.26 -2.55
CA PHE A 55 4.59 10.13 -2.51
C PHE A 55 6.01 10.58 -2.84
N SER A 56 7.00 9.97 -2.18
CA SER A 56 8.42 10.12 -2.52
C SER A 56 8.97 8.80 -3.03
N TYR A 57 9.94 8.88 -3.93
CA TYR A 57 10.44 7.73 -4.67
C TYR A 57 11.97 7.59 -4.58
N ASP A 58 12.44 6.35 -4.61
CA ASP A 58 13.81 5.96 -4.94
C ASP A 58 13.75 5.09 -6.21
N GLY A 59 14.09 5.68 -7.36
CA GLY A 59 13.75 5.13 -8.67
C GLY A 59 12.24 4.95 -8.80
N ASN A 60 11.80 3.72 -9.04
CA ASN A 60 10.36 3.39 -9.11
C ASN A 60 9.76 2.98 -7.77
N LYS A 61 10.54 2.87 -6.69
CA LYS A 61 10.07 2.39 -5.38
C LYS A 61 9.51 3.55 -4.56
N ILE A 62 8.30 3.41 -4.02
CA ILE A 62 7.76 4.38 -3.05
C ILE A 62 8.50 4.20 -1.72
N VAL A 63 9.18 5.23 -1.24
CA VAL A 63 9.92 5.21 0.03
C VAL A 63 9.23 5.99 1.15
N SER A 64 8.29 6.87 0.81
CA SER A 64 7.42 7.50 1.80
C SER A 64 6.10 7.97 1.21
N GLU A 65 5.09 8.10 2.08
CA GLU A 65 3.84 8.78 1.79
C GLU A 65 3.51 9.81 2.89
N SER A 66 3.11 11.02 2.49
CA SER A 66 2.76 12.10 3.41
C SER A 66 1.30 12.47 3.26
N TRP A 67 0.53 12.41 4.34
CA TRP A 67 -0.85 12.87 4.42
C TRP A 67 -0.90 14.26 5.02
N LYS A 68 -1.39 15.22 4.25
CA LYS A 68 -1.69 16.56 4.69
C LYS A 68 -3.20 16.73 4.79
N GLN A 69 -3.69 17.02 5.99
CA GLN A 69 -5.07 17.45 6.17
C GLN A 69 -5.22 18.89 5.64
N ASN A 70 -6.13 19.09 4.69
CA ASN A 70 -6.43 20.41 4.12
C ASN A 70 -7.65 21.05 4.78
N SER A 71 -8.53 20.26 5.40
CA SER A 71 -9.70 20.79 6.07
C SER A 71 -10.09 20.03 7.34
N PHE A 72 -10.51 20.80 8.34
CA PHE A 72 -11.14 20.34 9.57
C PHE A 72 -12.64 20.20 9.32
N SER A 73 -13.10 19.04 8.87
CA SER A 73 -14.54 18.74 8.80
C SER A 73 -15.02 17.88 9.97
N MET A 74 -14.12 17.43 10.85
CA MET A 74 -14.42 16.45 11.90
C MET A 74 -14.30 17.01 13.32
N GLY A 75 -14.83 18.20 13.62
CA GLY A 75 -15.12 18.67 15.00
C GLY A 75 -13.99 18.66 16.05
N THR A 76 -12.77 18.30 15.67
CA THR A 76 -11.57 18.27 16.51
C THR A 76 -10.52 19.13 15.83
N ASP A 77 -10.15 20.25 16.47
CA ASP A 77 -9.24 21.27 15.94
C ASP A 77 -7.76 20.84 15.85
N VAL A 78 -7.46 19.55 15.97
CA VAL A 78 -6.08 19.05 15.92
C VAL A 78 -5.79 18.58 14.50
N GLY A 79 -4.94 19.35 13.81
CA GLY A 79 -4.54 19.03 12.43
C GLY A 79 -3.64 17.82 12.45
N TYR A 80 -4.03 16.75 11.77
CA TYR A 80 -3.22 15.55 11.67
C TYR A 80 -2.54 15.53 10.30
N SER A 81 -1.26 15.91 10.28
CA SER A 81 -0.39 15.67 9.13
C SER A 81 0.65 14.64 9.51
N TYR A 82 0.74 13.56 8.75
CA TYR A 82 1.64 12.45 9.02
C TYR A 82 2.51 12.13 7.81
N ARG A 83 3.74 11.70 8.04
CA ARG A 83 4.58 11.05 7.04
C ARG A 83 4.83 9.62 7.46
N MET A 84 4.66 8.70 6.52
CA MET A 84 5.06 7.31 6.64
C MET A 84 6.32 7.04 5.83
N ASP A 85 7.33 6.48 6.47
CA ASP A 85 8.61 6.14 5.86
C ASP A 85 8.79 4.62 5.84
N TYR A 86 9.11 4.05 4.67
CA TYR A 86 9.31 2.61 4.46
C TYR A 86 10.80 2.28 4.41
N THR A 87 11.24 1.33 5.24
CA THR A 87 12.58 0.74 5.17
C THR A 87 12.52 -0.63 4.54
N TYR A 88 13.41 -0.88 3.58
CA TYR A 88 13.41 -2.11 2.79
C TYR A 88 14.66 -2.97 3.03
N THR A 89 14.50 -4.28 2.87
CA THR A 89 15.58 -5.22 2.59
C THR A 89 15.19 -5.98 1.33
N GLY A 90 15.88 -5.68 0.22
CA GLY A 90 15.43 -6.09 -1.11
C GLY A 90 14.06 -5.50 -1.45
N ASN A 91 13.08 -6.39 -1.67
CA ASN A 91 11.69 -6.04 -1.99
C ASN A 91 10.74 -6.17 -0.78
N LEU A 92 11.26 -6.51 0.40
CA LEU A 92 10.47 -6.63 1.63
C LEU A 92 10.59 -5.37 2.47
N ILE A 93 9.48 -4.89 3.01
CA ILE A 93 9.50 -3.83 4.03
C ILE A 93 9.82 -4.48 5.38
N THR A 94 10.87 -4.00 6.04
CA THR A 94 11.31 -4.47 7.36
C THR A 94 10.94 -3.51 8.47
N ASN A 95 10.74 -2.23 8.16
CA ASN A 95 10.26 -1.23 9.12
C ASN A 95 9.39 -0.17 8.45
N ILE A 96 8.37 0.27 9.17
CA ILE A 96 7.56 1.45 8.85
C ILE A 96 7.62 2.41 10.03
N LYS A 97 7.97 3.68 9.78
CA LYS A 97 7.86 4.75 10.78
C LYS A 97 6.76 5.71 10.37
N VAL A 98 6.00 6.18 11.36
CA VAL A 98 5.03 7.27 11.16
C VAL A 98 5.40 8.44 12.04
N ASN A 99 5.62 9.58 11.41
CA ASN A 99 5.97 10.84 12.05
C ASN A 99 4.78 11.80 11.95
N ASN A 100 4.41 12.46 13.05
CA ASN A 100 3.58 13.65 13.01
C ASN A 100 4.43 14.82 12.50
N ILE A 101 4.02 15.37 11.36
CA ILE A 101 4.71 16.45 10.63
C ILE A 101 3.93 17.77 10.70
N PHE A 102 2.90 17.86 11.53
CA PHE A 102 2.16 19.11 11.77
C PHE A 102 3.00 20.10 12.60
N GLY A 103 3.76 19.60 13.57
CA GLY A 103 4.64 20.41 14.43
C GLY A 103 6.11 20.31 14.03
N VAL A 104 6.91 21.29 14.47
CA VAL A 104 8.38 21.28 14.35
C VAL A 104 8.97 21.28 15.78
N PRO A 105 9.86 20.34 16.13
CA PRO A 105 10.35 19.23 15.29
C PRO A 105 9.27 18.18 15.02
N GLU A 106 9.45 17.41 13.95
CA GLU A 106 8.62 16.23 13.67
C GLU A 106 8.70 15.24 14.85
N LYS A 107 7.59 14.56 15.14
CA LYS A 107 7.51 13.61 16.25
C LYS A 107 7.20 12.21 15.76
N LEU A 108 8.07 11.24 16.06
CA LEU A 108 7.77 9.82 15.85
C LEU A 108 6.57 9.42 16.72
N VAL A 109 5.50 8.95 16.09
CA VAL A 109 4.28 8.51 16.78
C VAL A 109 4.05 7.01 16.67
N MET A 110 4.66 6.35 15.69
CA MET A 110 4.53 4.91 15.49
C MET A 110 5.75 4.32 14.77
N SER A 111 6.14 3.10 15.14
CA SER A 111 7.13 2.30 14.44
C SER A 111 6.66 0.86 14.38
N THR A 112 6.65 0.25 13.20
CA THR A 112 6.28 -1.16 13.02
C THR A 112 7.44 -1.92 12.39
N ASN A 113 7.94 -2.94 13.07
CA ASN A 113 8.95 -3.84 12.55
C ASN A 113 8.30 -5.13 12.04
N PHE A 114 8.83 -5.66 10.95
CA PHE A 114 8.34 -6.88 10.30
C PHE A 114 9.45 -7.92 10.22
N VAL A 115 9.10 -9.16 10.56
CA VAL A 115 10.02 -10.31 10.55
C VAL A 115 9.48 -11.36 9.59
N TYR A 116 10.36 -11.82 8.71
CA TYR A 116 10.06 -12.83 7.69
C TYR A 116 10.88 -14.10 7.92
N ASP A 117 10.35 -15.23 7.46
CA ASP A 117 11.13 -16.47 7.35
C ASP A 117 12.04 -16.45 6.10
N SER A 118 12.81 -17.52 5.90
CA SER A 118 13.70 -17.69 4.74
C SER A 118 12.96 -17.79 3.40
N ASN A 119 11.64 -18.00 3.41
CA ASN A 119 10.77 -18.07 2.24
C ASN A 119 9.99 -16.76 2.05
N GLU A 120 10.38 -15.68 2.73
CA GLU A 120 9.74 -14.37 2.69
C GLU A 120 8.26 -14.36 3.13
N ASN A 121 7.85 -15.32 3.97
CA ASN A 121 6.56 -15.27 4.65
C ASN A 121 6.69 -14.38 5.88
N LEU A 122 5.75 -13.46 6.07
CA LEU A 122 5.65 -12.66 7.29
C LEU A 122 5.30 -13.59 8.45
N ILE A 123 6.13 -13.62 9.50
CA ILE A 123 5.94 -14.48 10.69
C ILE A 123 5.61 -13.68 11.95
N SER A 124 6.03 -12.41 12.01
CA SER A 124 5.75 -11.52 13.13
C SER A 124 5.80 -10.06 12.71
N SER A 125 4.99 -9.23 13.37
CA SER A 125 5.10 -7.78 13.32
C SER A 125 4.92 -7.19 14.71
N ILE A 126 5.75 -6.22 15.05
CA ILE A 126 5.68 -5.50 16.33
C ILE A 126 5.55 -4.02 16.04
N ARG A 127 4.41 -3.45 16.40
CA ARG A 127 4.10 -2.02 16.33
C ARG A 127 4.26 -1.40 17.70
N GLU A 128 5.11 -0.40 17.81
CA GLU A 128 5.18 0.50 18.95
C GLU A 128 4.45 1.80 18.59
N GLN A 129 3.54 2.25 19.44
CA GLN A 129 2.90 3.54 19.33
C GLN A 129 3.27 4.41 20.53
N TYR A 130 3.76 5.62 20.25
CA TYR A 130 4.32 6.51 21.26
C TYR A 130 3.30 7.59 21.66
N PHE A 131 3.00 7.63 22.95
CA PHE A 131 2.24 8.69 23.61
C PHE A 131 3.20 9.52 24.46
N ASP A 132 2.71 10.60 25.08
CA ASP A 132 3.57 11.53 25.83
C ASP A 132 4.24 10.89 27.05
N SER A 133 3.55 9.97 27.73
CA SER A 133 4.02 9.37 28.99
C SER A 133 4.18 7.85 28.95
N PHE A 134 3.79 7.20 27.85
CA PHE A 134 3.86 5.76 27.71
C PHE A 134 3.90 5.35 26.24
N LYS A 135 4.19 4.09 25.97
CA LYS A 135 4.00 3.48 24.66
C LYS A 135 3.11 2.26 24.77
N MET A 136 2.36 2.01 23.70
CA MET A 136 1.61 0.78 23.54
C MET A 136 2.29 -0.09 22.49
N ILE A 137 2.39 -1.38 22.76
CA ILE A 137 2.97 -2.37 21.85
C ILE A 137 1.83 -3.24 21.32
N PHE A 138 1.73 -3.36 20.01
CA PHE A 138 0.84 -4.28 19.33
C PHE A 138 1.66 -5.30 18.55
N LYS A 139 1.56 -6.56 18.95
CA LYS A 139 2.31 -7.67 18.37
C LYS A 139 1.35 -8.60 17.67
N VAL A 140 1.71 -9.01 16.45
CA VAL A 140 0.95 -9.98 15.67
C VAL A 140 1.88 -11.13 15.33
N LEU A 141 1.45 -12.35 15.63
CA LEU A 141 2.12 -13.58 15.24
C LEU A 141 1.35 -14.22 14.10
N TYR A 142 2.05 -14.61 13.04
CA TYR A 142 1.47 -15.07 11.79
C TYR A 142 1.78 -16.56 11.61
N THR A 143 0.75 -17.36 11.36
CA THR A 143 0.86 -18.80 11.13
C THR A 143 0.28 -19.14 9.75
N LYS A 144 1.11 -19.68 8.86
CA LYS A 144 0.65 -20.19 7.57
C LYS A 144 -0.01 -21.55 7.79
N ILE A 145 -1.28 -21.68 7.39
CA ILE A 145 -2.03 -22.95 7.45
C ILE A 145 -1.88 -23.69 6.13
N ASP A 146 -2.09 -22.98 5.02
CA ASP A 146 -1.90 -23.48 3.66
C ASP A 146 -1.48 -22.33 2.72
N ASN A 147 -1.52 -22.54 1.40
CA ASN A 147 -1.12 -21.51 0.43
C ASN A 147 -2.03 -20.27 0.44
N ASN A 148 -3.31 -20.44 0.76
CA ASN A 148 -4.34 -19.41 0.69
C ASN A 148 -4.91 -19.06 2.06
N THR A 149 -4.48 -19.71 3.14
CA THR A 149 -5.02 -19.50 4.47
C THR A 149 -3.92 -19.16 5.47
N GLN A 150 -4.13 -18.12 6.26
CA GLN A 150 -3.27 -17.75 7.37
C GLN A 150 -4.09 -17.44 8.62
N GLU A 151 -3.51 -17.73 9.77
CA GLU A 151 -4.05 -17.42 11.09
C GLU A 151 -3.12 -16.46 11.82
N PHE A 152 -3.70 -15.60 12.64
CA PHE A 152 -2.96 -14.60 13.40
C PHE A 152 -3.43 -14.55 14.84
N LYS A 153 -2.47 -14.33 15.73
CA LYS A 153 -2.73 -14.00 17.14
C LYS A 153 -2.19 -12.62 17.42
N MET A 154 -3.04 -11.80 18.04
CA MET A 154 -2.76 -10.42 18.36
C MET A 154 -2.58 -10.26 19.86
N PHE A 155 -1.59 -9.47 20.24
CA PHE A 155 -1.27 -9.16 21.61
C PHE A 155 -1.06 -7.66 21.77
N THR A 156 -1.47 -7.14 22.92
CA THR A 156 -1.23 -5.76 23.31
C THR A 156 -0.50 -5.69 24.64
N THR A 157 0.47 -4.79 24.75
CA THR A 157 1.19 -4.49 26.00
C THR A 157 1.21 -2.99 26.23
N ASP A 158 0.91 -2.56 27.45
CA ASP A 158 1.12 -1.19 27.91
C ASP A 158 2.50 -1.10 28.57
N SER A 159 3.32 -0.11 28.21
CA SER A 159 4.66 0.01 28.79
C SER A 159 4.67 0.38 30.28
N ARG A 160 3.54 0.82 30.83
CA ARG A 160 3.42 1.22 32.24
C ARG A 160 3.36 0.03 33.19
N ASP A 161 2.68 -1.04 32.79
CA ASP A 161 2.57 -2.28 33.58
C ASP A 161 3.35 -3.46 32.97
N ASN A 162 3.69 -3.38 31.68
CA ASN A 162 4.36 -4.41 30.88
C ASN A 162 3.61 -5.76 30.85
N ILE A 163 2.29 -5.74 30.98
CA ILE A 163 1.45 -6.94 30.91
C ILE A 163 1.02 -7.19 29.46
N GLU A 164 1.41 -8.33 28.89
CA GLU A 164 0.95 -8.77 27.57
C GLU A 164 -0.44 -9.40 27.68
N ASN A 165 -1.40 -8.86 26.93
CA ASN A 165 -2.78 -9.34 26.87
C ASN A 165 -3.08 -9.88 25.48
N SER A 166 -3.70 -11.06 25.39
CA SER A 166 -4.25 -11.57 24.13
C SER A 166 -5.45 -10.73 23.71
N SER A 167 -5.45 -10.22 22.49
CA SER A 167 -6.48 -9.29 22.00
C SER A 167 -7.45 -9.94 21.03
N ALA A 168 -6.95 -10.76 20.10
CA ALA A 168 -7.77 -11.42 19.09
C ALA A 168 -7.03 -12.57 18.39
N SER A 169 -7.82 -13.50 17.85
CA SER A 169 -7.39 -14.61 17.01
C SER A 169 -8.16 -14.54 15.70
N VAL A 170 -7.48 -14.36 14.57
CA VAL A 170 -8.12 -14.11 13.27
C VAL A 170 -7.64 -15.10 12.21
N LYS A 171 -8.56 -15.60 11.41
CA LYS A 171 -8.29 -16.38 10.19
C LYS A 171 -8.57 -15.55 8.96
N ILE A 172 -7.66 -15.58 8.00
CA ILE A 172 -7.78 -14.90 6.70
C ILE A 172 -7.60 -15.90 5.57
N VAL A 173 -8.42 -15.72 4.54
CA VAL A 173 -8.34 -16.45 3.27
C VAL A 173 -8.00 -15.48 2.15
N PHE A 174 -7.09 -15.91 1.26
CA PHE A 174 -6.62 -15.17 0.11
C PHE A 174 -7.08 -15.78 -1.20
N ASP A 175 -7.22 -14.95 -2.24
CA ASP A 175 -7.28 -15.42 -3.62
C ASP A 175 -5.87 -15.70 -4.20
N ALA A 176 -5.83 -16.10 -5.48
CA ALA A 176 -4.57 -16.35 -6.20
C ALA A 176 -3.69 -15.10 -6.36
N ASN A 177 -4.27 -13.90 -6.31
CA ASN A 177 -3.58 -12.61 -6.39
C ASN A 177 -3.14 -12.10 -5.01
N ARG A 178 -3.35 -12.90 -3.94
CA ARG A 178 -3.05 -12.54 -2.53
C ARG A 178 -3.92 -11.41 -1.96
N ASN A 179 -5.06 -11.13 -2.60
CA ASN A 179 -6.10 -10.28 -2.04
C ASN A 179 -6.81 -11.01 -0.89
N ILE A 180 -7.23 -10.28 0.14
CA ILE A 180 -7.96 -10.84 1.28
C ILE A 180 -9.42 -10.99 0.88
N ILE A 181 -9.93 -12.20 0.67
CA ILE A 181 -11.34 -12.39 0.27
C ILE A 181 -12.27 -12.60 1.46
N LYS A 182 -11.73 -13.07 2.58
CA LYS A 182 -12.50 -13.41 3.78
C LYS A 182 -11.64 -13.29 5.02
N MET A 183 -12.20 -12.72 6.09
CA MET A 183 -11.57 -12.72 7.42
C MET A 183 -12.60 -12.92 8.53
N GLY A 184 -12.23 -13.59 9.61
CA GLY A 184 -13.10 -13.80 10.76
C GLY A 184 -12.36 -14.36 11.97
N SER A 185 -13.04 -14.41 13.13
CA SER A 185 -12.47 -15.00 14.34
C SER A 185 -12.18 -16.50 14.15
N ILE A 186 -11.13 -17.00 14.79
CA ILE A 186 -10.82 -18.44 14.84
C ILE A 186 -11.83 -19.18 15.74
N ASP A 187 -12.27 -18.53 16.82
CA ASP A 187 -12.96 -19.19 17.95
C ASP A 187 -14.49 -19.05 17.93
N GLY A 188 -15.08 -18.39 16.91
CA GLY A 188 -16.48 -17.92 16.95
C GLY A 188 -17.28 -18.08 15.66
N THR A 189 -18.62 -18.03 15.83
CA THR A 189 -19.65 -18.27 14.81
C THR A 189 -19.53 -17.35 13.59
N ASN A 190 -19.24 -17.91 12.41
CA ASN A 190 -19.59 -17.50 11.03
C ASN A 190 -19.65 -15.99 10.64
N THR A 191 -19.13 -15.08 11.45
CA THR A 191 -19.20 -13.64 11.19
C THR A 191 -17.92 -13.26 10.45
N TYR A 192 -18.00 -13.39 9.13
CA TYR A 192 -16.87 -13.11 8.25
C TYR A 192 -17.07 -11.77 7.59
N SER A 193 -16.02 -10.95 7.63
CA SER A 193 -15.90 -9.86 6.68
C SER A 193 -15.52 -10.45 5.31
N SER A 194 -16.05 -9.88 4.23
CA SER A 194 -15.76 -10.29 2.86
C SER A 194 -15.39 -9.09 2.01
N PHE A 195 -14.57 -9.35 0.98
CA PHE A 195 -14.05 -8.30 0.13
C PHE A 195 -14.01 -8.75 -1.32
N GLU A 196 -14.29 -7.82 -2.22
CA GLU A 196 -14.26 -8.02 -3.66
C GLU A 196 -13.29 -7.02 -4.28
N TYR A 197 -12.61 -7.44 -5.33
CA TYR A 197 -11.52 -6.70 -5.96
C TYR A 197 -11.74 -6.64 -7.46
N ASP A 198 -11.20 -5.58 -8.05
CA ASP A 198 -11.02 -5.54 -9.48
C ASP A 198 -9.70 -6.21 -9.88
N LEU A 199 -9.45 -6.30 -11.20
CA LEU A 199 -8.19 -6.82 -11.73
C LEU A 199 -7.23 -5.70 -12.19
N LYS A 200 -7.51 -4.43 -11.87
CA LYS A 200 -6.70 -3.30 -12.34
C LYS A 200 -5.57 -2.97 -11.35
N SER A 201 -4.66 -2.12 -11.82
CA SER A 201 -3.48 -1.72 -11.06
C SER A 201 -3.86 -0.91 -9.84
N ASN A 202 -3.33 -1.30 -8.68
CA ASN A 202 -3.37 -0.47 -7.48
C ASN A 202 -2.38 0.71 -7.63
N PRO A 203 -2.79 1.96 -7.29
CA PRO A 203 -1.93 3.14 -7.42
C PRO A 203 -0.69 3.08 -6.51
N LYS A 204 -0.75 2.32 -5.41
CA LYS A 204 0.34 2.10 -4.46
C LYS A 204 1.15 0.83 -4.72
N LYS A 205 1.01 0.18 -5.88
CA LYS A 205 1.73 -1.07 -6.22
C LYS A 205 3.27 -0.95 -6.16
N ASN A 206 3.79 0.27 -6.19
CA ASN A 206 5.21 0.56 -6.13
C ASN A 206 5.76 0.63 -4.68
N ILE A 207 4.92 0.45 -3.67
CA ILE A 207 5.35 0.07 -2.32
C ILE A 207 5.63 -1.44 -2.36
N LEU A 208 6.90 -1.84 -2.48
CA LEU A 208 7.25 -3.26 -2.63
C LEU A 208 6.99 -4.04 -1.34
N GLY A 209 6.55 -5.30 -1.44
CA GLY A 209 6.27 -6.13 -0.27
C GLY A 209 5.04 -5.71 0.55
N PHE A 210 4.31 -4.68 0.12
CA PHE A 210 3.09 -4.21 0.78
C PHE A 210 1.99 -5.29 0.81
N ASN A 211 1.98 -6.16 -0.19
CA ASN A 211 1.17 -7.38 -0.28
C ASN A 211 1.56 -8.49 0.71
N LYS A 212 2.56 -8.28 1.57
CA LYS A 212 2.90 -9.20 2.68
C LYS A 212 2.25 -8.76 4.00
N MET A 213 1.91 -7.48 4.14
CA MET A 213 1.31 -6.91 5.35
C MET A 213 -0.20 -7.12 5.41
N ILE A 214 -0.71 -7.54 6.56
CA ILE A 214 -2.13 -7.86 6.76
C ILE A 214 -2.87 -6.74 7.48
N TYR A 215 -2.25 -6.17 8.50
CA TYR A 215 -2.82 -5.07 9.28
C TYR A 215 -2.04 -3.80 9.03
N PHE A 216 -2.78 -2.72 8.85
CA PHE A 216 -2.22 -1.41 8.65
C PHE A 216 -3.23 -0.38 9.15
N ASP A 217 -2.88 0.29 10.24
CA ASP A 217 -3.65 1.42 10.75
C ASP A 217 -2.79 2.67 10.74
N LEU A 218 -3.43 3.80 10.52
CA LEU A 218 -2.81 5.10 10.67
C LEU A 218 -2.97 5.61 12.11
N PRO A 219 -1.97 6.33 12.65
CA PRO A 219 -2.13 7.07 13.90
C PRO A 219 -3.32 8.04 13.83
N PRO A 220 -3.96 8.37 14.97
CA PRO A 220 -3.60 7.92 16.32
C PRO A 220 -4.19 6.56 16.72
N ASN A 221 -4.71 5.77 15.78
CA ASN A 221 -5.52 4.61 16.13
C ASN A 221 -4.67 3.42 16.61
N PHE A 222 -4.64 3.20 17.94
CA PHE A 222 -4.03 2.02 18.55
C PHE A 222 -5.00 0.85 18.70
N SER A 223 -6.31 1.10 18.70
CA SER A 223 -7.30 0.13 19.15
C SER A 223 -7.36 -1.07 18.22
N VAL A 224 -7.18 -2.26 18.78
CA VAL A 224 -7.38 -3.53 18.05
C VAL A 224 -8.80 -3.63 17.48
N ILE A 225 -9.79 -3.06 18.17
CA ILE A 225 -11.19 -3.01 17.72
C ILE A 225 -11.35 -2.20 16.43
N TYR A 226 -10.48 -1.20 16.23
CA TYR A 226 -10.48 -0.39 15.02
C TYR A 226 -9.40 -0.79 14.02
N SER A 227 -8.64 -1.85 14.31
CA SER A 227 -7.61 -2.32 13.40
C SER A 227 -8.25 -2.86 12.13
N LYS A 228 -7.91 -2.27 10.98
CA LYS A 228 -8.48 -2.66 9.70
C LYS A 228 -7.49 -3.55 8.93
N PRO A 229 -8.01 -4.57 8.22
CA PRO A 229 -7.19 -5.27 7.26
C PRO A 229 -6.69 -4.27 6.22
N HIS A 230 -5.45 -4.46 5.79
CA HIS A 230 -4.84 -3.67 4.75
C HIS A 230 -5.32 -4.17 3.38
N LEU A 231 -6.45 -3.65 2.90
CA LEU A 231 -7.13 -4.18 1.72
C LEU A 231 -6.50 -3.71 0.40
N ASP A 232 -5.95 -2.49 0.34
CA ASP A 232 -5.34 -1.91 -0.87
C ASP A 232 -3.89 -2.41 -1.09
N ARG A 233 -3.63 -3.69 -0.83
CA ARG A 233 -2.28 -4.29 -0.83
C ARG A 233 -1.84 -4.87 -2.16
N SER A 234 -2.77 -5.12 -3.08
CA SER A 234 -2.48 -5.79 -4.37
C SER A 234 -3.35 -5.24 -5.48
N ASN A 235 -4.66 -5.42 -5.39
CA ASN A 235 -5.63 -4.83 -6.32
C ASN A 235 -6.40 -3.67 -5.68
N THR A 236 -7.33 -3.08 -6.44
CA THR A 236 -8.23 -2.07 -5.90
C THR A 236 -9.52 -2.73 -5.41
N VAL A 237 -10.00 -2.26 -4.26
CA VAL A 237 -11.14 -2.86 -3.55
C VAL A 237 -12.45 -2.36 -4.14
N LEU A 238 -13.28 -3.24 -4.68
CA LEU A 238 -14.60 -2.91 -5.20
C LEU A 238 -15.67 -2.88 -4.10
N LYS A 239 -15.64 -3.87 -3.21
CA LYS A 239 -16.64 -3.99 -2.15
C LYS A 239 -16.00 -4.44 -0.85
N THR A 240 -16.45 -3.87 0.26
CA THR A 240 -16.17 -4.39 1.60
C THR A 240 -17.46 -4.64 2.33
N ASN A 241 -17.54 -5.79 2.99
CA ASN A 241 -18.55 -6.07 3.98
C ASN A 241 -17.82 -6.43 5.27
N ILE A 242 -17.71 -5.48 6.19
CA ILE A 242 -17.00 -5.67 7.46
C ILE A 242 -18.03 -5.75 8.57
N SER A 243 -18.00 -6.83 9.35
CA SER A 243 -18.89 -6.99 10.49
C SER A 243 -18.84 -5.78 11.43
N GLY A 244 -20.00 -5.23 11.77
CA GLY A 244 -20.12 -4.04 12.62
C GLY A 244 -20.00 -2.69 11.90
N TYR A 245 -19.79 -2.68 10.58
CA TYR A 245 -19.75 -1.48 9.75
C TYR A 245 -20.78 -1.55 8.62
N TYR A 246 -21.15 -0.39 8.07
CA TYR A 246 -21.89 -0.35 6.82
C TYR A 246 -21.01 -0.88 5.68
N PRO A 247 -21.55 -1.75 4.80
CA PRO A 247 -20.82 -2.16 3.61
C PRO A 247 -20.41 -0.95 2.78
N THR A 248 -19.24 -1.03 2.16
CA THR A 248 -18.76 -0.02 1.23
C THR A 248 -18.65 -0.57 -0.17
N THR A 249 -19.01 0.25 -1.15
CA THR A 249 -18.79 -0.03 -2.57
C THR A 249 -17.98 1.10 -3.18
N ASN A 250 -17.00 0.77 -4.02
CA ASN A 250 -16.15 1.72 -4.73
C ASN A 250 -16.42 1.65 -6.23
N GLN A 251 -16.61 2.82 -6.85
CA GLN A 251 -16.70 2.97 -8.29
C GLN A 251 -15.45 3.69 -8.80
N TYR A 252 -14.76 3.08 -9.75
CA TYR A 252 -13.51 3.60 -10.28
C TYR A 252 -13.65 4.03 -11.74
N THR A 253 -12.99 5.14 -12.07
CA THR A 253 -12.70 5.55 -13.46
C THR A 253 -11.22 5.36 -13.70
N TYR A 254 -10.84 4.77 -14.84
CA TYR A 254 -9.44 4.49 -15.18
C TYR A 254 -9.01 5.28 -16.42
N ASN A 255 -7.71 5.57 -16.52
CA ASN A 255 -7.11 6.02 -17.77
C ASN A 255 -6.93 4.86 -18.76
N THR A 256 -6.47 5.17 -19.98
CA THR A 256 -6.22 4.20 -21.05
C THR A 256 -5.20 3.11 -20.69
N ASN A 257 -4.32 3.39 -19.72
CA ASN A 257 -3.31 2.46 -19.22
C ASN A 257 -3.84 1.59 -18.05
N GLY A 258 -5.11 1.71 -17.67
CA GLY A 258 -5.73 0.91 -16.62
C GLY A 258 -5.35 1.34 -15.19
N TYR A 259 -4.88 2.57 -15.00
CA TYR A 259 -4.65 3.16 -13.68
C TYR A 259 -5.85 3.99 -13.24
N PRO A 260 -6.30 3.90 -11.97
CA PRO A 260 -7.45 4.65 -11.50
C PRO A 260 -7.13 6.14 -11.51
N ILE A 261 -8.01 6.97 -12.06
CA ILE A 261 -7.93 8.44 -12.02
C ILE A 261 -8.97 9.06 -11.09
N GLU A 262 -10.06 8.33 -10.81
CA GLU A 262 -11.06 8.67 -9.82
C GLU A 262 -11.56 7.41 -9.10
N ARG A 263 -11.88 7.53 -7.81
CA ARG A 263 -12.67 6.56 -7.03
C ARG A 263 -13.77 7.29 -6.28
N LYS A 264 -15.01 6.83 -6.40
CA LYS A 264 -16.13 7.23 -5.55
C LYS A 264 -16.45 6.11 -4.58
N GLU A 265 -16.39 6.40 -3.29
CA GLU A 265 -16.73 5.46 -2.23
C GLU A 265 -18.16 5.73 -1.74
N TYR A 266 -18.95 4.68 -1.61
CA TYR A 266 -20.34 4.71 -1.16
C TYR A 266 -20.52 3.86 0.09
N TYR A 267 -21.31 4.33 1.05
CA TYR A 267 -21.86 3.51 2.13
C TYR A 267 -23.22 2.97 1.74
N GLU A 268 -23.43 1.67 1.94
CA GLU A 268 -24.73 1.01 1.79
C GLU A 268 -25.56 1.24 3.07
N TYR A 269 -26.22 2.40 3.19
CA TYR A 269 -27.06 2.75 4.34
C TYR A 269 -28.32 3.55 3.96
N ASN A 270 -29.47 2.88 3.95
CA ASN A 270 -30.74 3.41 3.42
C ASN A 270 -30.58 3.90 1.96
N GLY A 271 -29.99 3.04 1.12
CA GLY A 271 -29.51 3.37 -0.22
C GLY A 271 -28.03 3.72 -0.23
N ASP A 272 -27.45 3.80 -1.43
CA ASP A 272 -26.04 4.11 -1.62
C ASP A 272 -25.80 5.62 -1.40
N LYS A 273 -24.99 5.94 -0.40
CA LYS A 273 -24.63 7.32 -0.06
C LYS A 273 -23.18 7.57 -0.40
N LEU A 274 -22.92 8.53 -1.28
CA LEU A 274 -21.57 8.99 -1.59
C LEU A 274 -20.89 9.48 -0.31
N ASN A 275 -19.83 8.80 0.09
CA ASN A 275 -19.03 9.12 1.27
C ASN A 275 -17.86 10.03 0.90
N ALA A 276 -17.06 9.61 -0.09
CA ALA A 276 -15.83 10.30 -0.45
C ALA A 276 -15.50 10.14 -1.94
N ILE A 277 -14.77 11.14 -2.46
CA ILE A 277 -14.22 11.13 -3.81
C ILE A 277 -12.70 11.18 -3.71
N PHE A 278 -12.03 10.25 -4.36
CA PHE A 278 -10.57 10.22 -4.47
C PHE A 278 -10.17 10.54 -5.90
N GLN A 279 -9.18 11.40 -6.09
CA GLN A 279 -8.59 11.70 -7.40
C GLN A 279 -7.11 11.34 -7.38
N TYR A 280 -6.66 10.68 -8.44
CA TYR A 280 -5.30 10.17 -8.57
C TYR A 280 -4.59 10.93 -9.68
N PHE A 281 -3.40 11.42 -9.36
CA PHE A 281 -2.58 12.20 -10.29
C PHE A 281 -1.26 11.47 -10.46
N TYR A 282 -0.91 11.19 -11.71
CA TYR A 282 0.30 10.47 -12.08
C TYR A 282 1.32 11.42 -12.70
N GLU A 283 2.58 10.98 -12.72
CA GLU A 283 3.67 11.60 -13.48
C GLU A 283 3.58 11.31 -14.99
#